data_AF-A0A9W4X061-F1
#
_entry.id   AF-A0A9W4X061-F1
#
_cell.length_a   1.000
_cell.length_b   1.000
_cell.length_c   1.000
_cell.angle_alpha   90.00
_cell.angle_beta   90.00
_cell.angle_gamma   90.00
#
_symmetry.space_group_name_H-M   'P 1'
#
loop_
_entity.id
_entity.type
_entity.pdbx_description
1 polymer ?
#
loop_
_entity_poly.entity_id
_entity_poly.type
_entity_poly.pdbx_seq_one_letter_code
_entity_poly.pdbx_strand_id
1 'polypeptide(L)'
;TYASQMGEFAEVLEQKNKIFMINPRWVTIICGNQVNLLKAFILCWRAFAPDIQVVFNDSDYDWHFIMKRAYHLNILEWMWKRMTGKFKTKEEILKWKYRGKIGAKSENNFMIKGKKKDTDEKGTIWRSGEEVEEKKDYMEAIKIKITTEEDFFSSFLKLPGCVPIDCGLDTKANMPYDEMWRIYSETKKDPSPLTARKMREVANYYIIDALRCQELLVKLSQINDYREVASIAHVSLFDSHYRANGMKVRNLLDAYAFKRDIVFSSRVCENIEKGKYPDAYVFPPEKGIEMRRPVTGLDFASLYP
;
A
#
# COMPACT_ATOMS: atom_id res chain seq x y z
N THR A 1 -13.92 -30.83 0.17
CA THR A 1 -13.53 -29.45 -0.16
C THR A 1 -12.19 -29.06 0.43
N TYR A 2 -11.91 -29.26 1.73
CA TYR A 2 -10.55 -29.10 2.30
C TYR A 2 -9.51 -30.11 1.77
N ALA A 3 -9.90 -31.38 1.60
CA ALA A 3 -9.01 -32.43 1.08
C ALA A 3 -8.55 -32.20 -0.37
N SER A 4 -9.39 -31.55 -1.20
CA SER A 4 -9.03 -31.18 -2.58
C SER A 4 -8.08 -29.97 -2.63
N GLN A 5 -8.25 -29.00 -1.72
CA GLN A 5 -7.32 -27.87 -1.57
C GLN A 5 -5.96 -28.35 -1.05
N MET A 6 -5.94 -29.25 -0.06
CA MET A 6 -4.71 -29.91 0.40
C MET A 6 -4.09 -30.80 -0.68
N GLY A 7 -4.92 -31.42 -1.54
CA GLY A 7 -4.46 -32.17 -2.72
C GLY A 7 -3.76 -31.30 -3.75
N GLU A 8 -4.32 -30.12 -4.11
CA GLU A 8 -3.64 -29.15 -4.99
C GLU A 8 -2.39 -28.54 -4.31
N PHE A 9 -2.42 -28.38 -2.98
CA PHE A 9 -1.26 -27.94 -2.19
C PHE A 9 -0.15 -29.00 -2.26
N ALA A 10 -0.50 -30.28 -2.07
CA ALA A 10 0.40 -31.42 -2.17
C ALA A 10 0.96 -31.60 -3.59
N GLU A 11 0.14 -31.44 -4.63
CA GLU A 11 0.55 -31.61 -6.03
C GLU A 11 1.62 -30.59 -6.48
N VAL A 12 1.61 -29.37 -5.90
CA VAL A 12 2.67 -28.37 -6.14
C VAL A 12 3.85 -28.51 -5.17
N LEU A 13 3.62 -29.04 -3.97
CA LEU A 13 4.71 -29.44 -3.07
C LEU A 13 5.49 -30.64 -3.63
N GLU A 14 4.83 -31.57 -4.32
CA GLU A 14 5.43 -32.73 -4.99
C GLU A 14 6.20 -32.35 -6.27
N GLN A 15 5.98 -31.16 -6.83
CA GLN A 15 6.81 -30.62 -7.91
C GLN A 15 8.13 -30.02 -7.37
N LYS A 16 9.06 -30.89 -6.96
CA LYS A 16 10.46 -30.57 -6.60
C LYS A 16 10.64 -29.59 -5.43
N ASN A 17 9.62 -29.34 -4.62
CA ASN A 17 9.75 -28.50 -3.43
C ASN A 17 10.03 -29.39 -2.21
N LYS A 18 11.01 -29.01 -1.40
CA LYS A 18 11.29 -29.72 -0.14
C LYS A 18 10.67 -28.93 1.01
N ILE A 19 9.73 -29.54 1.72
CA ILE A 19 9.15 -28.96 2.94
C ILE A 19 10.04 -29.36 4.10
N PHE A 20 10.48 -28.37 4.87
CA PHE A 20 11.18 -28.62 6.12
C PHE A 20 10.46 -27.88 7.25
N MET A 21 10.15 -28.62 8.32
CA MET A 21 9.86 -28.03 9.61
C MET A 21 11.19 -27.78 10.32
N ILE A 22 11.76 -26.59 10.10
CA ILE A 22 13.06 -26.21 10.69
C ILE A 22 12.87 -25.68 12.12
N ASN A 23 11.67 -25.19 12.46
CA ASN A 23 11.30 -24.66 13.77
C ASN A 23 9.84 -25.05 14.06
N PRO A 24 9.46 -25.50 15.27
CA PRO A 24 8.06 -25.82 15.58
C PRO A 24 7.09 -24.64 15.41
N ARG A 25 7.60 -23.40 15.38
CA ARG A 25 6.80 -22.19 15.15
C ARG A 25 6.59 -21.82 13.68
N TRP A 26 7.36 -22.38 12.75
CA TRP A 26 7.36 -21.94 11.34
C TRP A 26 7.53 -23.10 10.36
N VAL A 27 6.80 -23.05 9.24
CA VAL A 27 6.96 -23.98 8.12
C VAL A 27 7.82 -23.32 7.04
N THR A 28 8.86 -24.00 6.57
CA THR A 28 9.70 -23.53 5.46
C THR A 28 9.47 -24.37 4.22
N ILE A 29 9.11 -23.71 3.12
CA ILE A 29 8.95 -24.33 1.79
C ILE A 29 10.15 -23.94 0.93
N ILE A 30 11.02 -24.90 0.63
CA ILE A 30 12.18 -24.67 -0.23
C ILE A 30 11.78 -24.91 -1.69
N CYS A 31 11.85 -23.84 -2.47
CA CYS A 31 11.50 -23.86 -3.89
C CYS A 31 12.75 -23.98 -4.76
N GLY A 32 12.72 -24.87 -5.76
CA GLY A 32 13.88 -25.10 -6.63
C GLY A 32 14.20 -23.97 -7.60
N ASN A 33 13.27 -23.05 -7.86
CA ASN A 33 13.46 -21.89 -8.72
C ASN A 33 12.48 -20.75 -8.38
N GLN A 34 12.68 -19.58 -8.98
CA GLN A 34 11.86 -18.40 -8.74
C GLN A 34 10.39 -18.57 -9.16
N VAL A 35 10.10 -19.32 -10.24
CA VAL A 35 8.73 -19.58 -10.68
C VAL A 35 7.98 -20.39 -9.62
N ASN A 36 8.61 -21.43 -9.09
CA ASN A 36 8.04 -22.26 -8.02
C ASN A 36 7.84 -21.45 -6.74
N LEU A 37 8.77 -20.54 -6.41
CA LEU A 37 8.63 -19.65 -5.27
C LEU A 37 7.38 -18.76 -5.38
N LEU A 38 7.18 -18.12 -6.53
CA LEU A 38 5.99 -17.30 -6.77
C LEU A 38 4.72 -18.15 -6.77
N LYS A 39 4.73 -19.33 -7.40
CA LYS A 39 3.59 -20.24 -7.36
C LYS A 39 3.24 -20.68 -5.93
N ALA A 40 4.25 -21.01 -5.11
CA ALA A 40 4.06 -21.38 -3.72
C ALA A 40 3.45 -20.23 -2.91
N PHE A 41 3.97 -19.00 -3.07
CA PHE A 41 3.38 -17.81 -2.45
C PHE A 41 1.89 -17.66 -2.77
N ILE A 42 1.50 -17.82 -4.03
CA ILE A 42 0.11 -17.70 -4.48
C ILE A 42 -0.79 -18.80 -3.95
N LEU A 43 -0.27 -20.02 -3.82
CA LEU A 43 -1.02 -21.11 -3.20
C LEU A 43 -1.21 -20.89 -1.72
N CYS A 44 -0.19 -20.42 -1.01
CA CYS A 44 -0.32 -19.98 0.38
C CYS A 44 -1.38 -18.89 0.49
N TRP A 45 -1.31 -17.84 -0.32
CA TRP A 45 -2.30 -16.76 -0.32
C TRP A 45 -3.71 -17.28 -0.55
N ARG A 46 -3.91 -18.18 -1.53
CA ARG A 46 -5.21 -18.80 -1.81
C ARG A 46 -5.72 -19.65 -0.65
N ALA A 47 -4.82 -20.40 0.01
CA ALA A 47 -5.17 -21.24 1.15
C ALA A 47 -5.58 -20.41 2.36
N PHE A 48 -4.93 -19.27 2.59
CA PHE A 48 -5.29 -18.34 3.64
C PHE A 48 -6.54 -17.52 3.31
N ALA A 49 -6.76 -17.19 2.03
CA ALA A 49 -7.86 -16.35 1.55
C ALA A 49 -8.05 -15.08 2.40
N PRO A 50 -7.02 -14.21 2.51
CA PRO A 50 -7.06 -13.10 3.45
C PRO A 50 -8.10 -12.05 3.07
N ASP A 51 -8.88 -11.59 4.05
CA ASP A 51 -9.78 -10.43 3.90
C ASP A 51 -9.00 -9.11 3.98
N ILE A 52 -7.90 -9.09 4.73
CA ILE A 52 -7.03 -7.94 4.93
C ILE A 52 -5.59 -8.39 4.75
N GLN A 53 -4.86 -7.71 3.87
CA GLN A 53 -3.44 -7.93 3.66
C GLN A 53 -2.68 -6.76 4.26
N VAL A 54 -2.08 -7.00 5.42
CA VAL A 54 -1.26 -6.02 6.13
C VAL A 54 0.16 -6.10 5.62
N VAL A 55 0.70 -4.98 5.17
CA VAL A 55 2.04 -4.95 4.59
C VAL A 55 2.76 -3.67 4.98
N PHE A 56 4.07 -3.69 4.79
CA PHE A 56 4.96 -2.56 4.98
C PHE A 56 5.59 -2.18 3.63
N ASN A 57 5.27 -0.99 3.12
CA ASN A 57 5.84 -0.46 1.88
C ASN A 57 5.55 -1.32 0.63
N ASP A 58 4.42 -2.04 0.64
CA ASP A 58 3.96 -2.86 -0.50
C ASP A 58 3.67 -2.01 -1.71
N SER A 59 3.07 -0.86 -1.40
CA SER A 59 2.70 0.22 -2.28
C SER A 59 3.81 0.63 -3.23
N ASP A 60 5.05 0.66 -2.77
CA ASP A 60 6.18 1.16 -3.55
C ASP A 60 7.13 0.03 -4.01
N TYR A 61 7.05 -1.16 -3.42
CA TYR A 61 8.02 -2.22 -3.67
C TYR A 61 7.43 -3.60 -3.93
N ASP A 62 6.78 -4.23 -2.96
CA ASP A 62 6.51 -5.67 -3.00
C ASP A 62 5.56 -6.06 -4.14
N TRP A 63 4.36 -5.49 -4.23
CA TRP A 63 3.45 -5.74 -5.36
C TRP A 63 4.05 -5.36 -6.69
N HIS A 64 4.77 -4.23 -6.77
CA HIS A 64 5.43 -3.84 -8.02
C HIS A 64 6.42 -4.90 -8.48
N PHE A 65 7.25 -5.41 -7.56
CA PHE A 65 8.22 -6.45 -7.83
C PHE A 65 7.54 -7.76 -8.22
N ILE A 66 6.54 -8.21 -7.45
CA ILE A 66 5.79 -9.45 -7.72
C ILE A 66 5.11 -9.38 -9.09
N MET A 67 4.42 -8.29 -9.39
CA MET A 67 3.71 -8.10 -10.66
C MET A 67 4.68 -8.08 -11.85
N LYS A 68 5.81 -7.36 -11.73
CA LYS A 68 6.85 -7.32 -12.76
C LYS A 68 7.44 -8.71 -13.02
N ARG A 69 7.75 -9.47 -11.96
CA ARG A 69 8.28 -10.83 -12.08
C ARG A 69 7.24 -11.79 -12.68
N ALA A 70 6.00 -11.73 -12.22
CA ALA A 70 4.91 -12.58 -12.70
C ALA A 70 4.61 -12.34 -14.19
N TYR A 71 4.70 -11.09 -14.63
CA TYR A 71 4.56 -10.71 -16.05
C TYR A 71 5.69 -11.31 -16.91
N HIS A 72 6.95 -11.09 -16.53
CA HIS A 72 8.09 -11.59 -17.32
C HIS A 72 8.24 -13.12 -17.30
N LEU A 73 7.81 -13.78 -16.22
CA LEU A 73 7.81 -15.25 -16.11
C LEU A 73 6.55 -15.89 -16.72
N ASN A 74 5.65 -15.08 -17.31
CA ASN A 74 4.39 -15.52 -17.91
C ASN A 74 3.50 -16.36 -16.98
N ILE A 75 3.46 -15.99 -15.69
CA ILE A 75 2.63 -16.66 -14.66
C ILE A 75 1.52 -15.76 -14.10
N LEU A 76 1.38 -14.53 -14.59
CA LEU A 76 0.40 -13.55 -14.09
C LEU A 76 -1.05 -14.05 -14.21
N GLU A 77 -1.42 -14.63 -15.35
CA GLU A 77 -2.77 -15.17 -15.57
C GLU A 77 -3.05 -16.38 -14.68
N TRP A 78 -2.04 -17.26 -14.53
CA TRP A 78 -2.10 -18.40 -13.63
C TRP A 78 -2.29 -17.94 -12.18
N MET A 79 -1.52 -16.93 -11.75
CA MET A 79 -1.61 -16.32 -10.44
C MET A 79 -3.01 -15.77 -10.18
N TRP A 80 -3.52 -14.94 -11.09
CA TRP A 80 -4.85 -14.34 -10.98
C TRP A 80 -5.97 -15.38 -10.90
N LYS A 81 -5.93 -16.40 -11.76
CA LYS A 81 -6.91 -17.49 -11.76
C LYS A 81 -6.90 -18.25 -10.44
N ARG A 82 -5.74 -18.48 -9.85
CA ARG A 82 -5.61 -19.19 -8.56
C ARG A 82 -6.07 -18.34 -7.38
N MET A 83 -5.75 -17.05 -7.36
CA MET A 83 -6.18 -16.16 -6.27
C MET A 83 -7.68 -15.89 -6.30
N THR A 84 -8.27 -15.71 -7.49
CA THR A 84 -9.64 -15.18 -7.62
C THR A 84 -10.68 -16.21 -8.07
N GLY A 85 -10.24 -17.39 -8.52
CA GLY A 85 -11.09 -18.40 -9.15
C GLY A 85 -11.61 -18.01 -10.55
N LYS A 86 -11.28 -16.82 -11.05
CA LYS A 86 -11.74 -16.30 -12.34
C LYS A 86 -10.57 -16.07 -13.28
N PHE A 87 -10.71 -16.48 -14.53
CA PHE A 87 -9.72 -16.16 -15.56
C PHE A 87 -9.83 -14.69 -15.98
N LYS A 88 -8.68 -14.07 -16.24
CA LYS A 88 -8.51 -12.77 -16.90
C LYS A 88 -7.21 -12.80 -17.67
N THR A 89 -7.15 -12.10 -18.79
CA THR A 89 -5.88 -11.96 -19.53
C THR A 89 -4.93 -11.03 -18.78
N LYS A 90 -3.63 -11.16 -19.03
CA LYS A 90 -2.63 -10.25 -18.45
C LYS A 90 -2.93 -8.78 -18.75
N GLU A 91 -3.45 -8.45 -19.93
CA GLU A 91 -3.84 -7.09 -20.31
C GLU A 91 -5.00 -6.58 -19.44
N GLU A 92 -6.03 -7.40 -19.22
CA GLU A 92 -7.15 -7.03 -18.35
C GLU A 92 -6.72 -6.86 -16.89
N ILE A 93 -5.81 -7.70 -16.41
CA ILE A 93 -5.28 -7.62 -15.04
C ILE A 93 -4.51 -6.32 -14.87
N LEU A 94 -3.59 -6.01 -15.78
CA LEU A 94 -2.78 -4.78 -15.71
C LEU A 94 -3.64 -3.53 -15.89
N LYS A 95 -4.65 -3.58 -16.75
CA LYS A 95 -5.53 -2.44 -17.01
C LYS A 95 -6.46 -2.16 -15.83
N TRP A 96 -7.12 -3.18 -15.30
CA TRP A 96 -8.29 -3.00 -14.42
C TRP A 96 -8.08 -3.45 -12.99
N LYS A 97 -6.99 -4.15 -12.68
CA LYS A 97 -6.78 -4.78 -11.37
C LYS A 97 -5.49 -4.35 -10.72
N TYR A 98 -4.46 -4.03 -11.48
CA TYR A 98 -3.24 -3.46 -10.95
C TYR A 98 -3.33 -1.94 -10.92
N ARG A 99 -3.10 -1.35 -9.74
CA ARG A 99 -2.90 0.09 -9.61
C ARG A 99 -1.40 0.33 -9.55
N GLY A 100 -0.83 0.79 -10.65
CA GLY A 100 0.62 0.90 -10.81
C GLY A 100 1.03 0.73 -12.27
N LYS A 101 2.32 0.93 -12.55
CA LYS A 101 2.88 0.80 -13.90
C LYS A 101 3.95 -0.28 -13.92
N ILE A 102 3.88 -1.19 -14.90
CA ILE A 102 4.99 -2.09 -15.22
C ILE A 102 5.84 -1.38 -16.27
N GLY A 103 6.89 -0.68 -15.83
CA GLY A 103 7.82 0.02 -16.74
C GLY A 103 8.37 1.35 -16.24
N ALA A 104 7.77 1.98 -15.23
CA ALA A 104 8.38 3.12 -14.58
C ALA A 104 9.52 2.64 -13.68
N LYS A 105 10.72 3.22 -13.83
CA LYS A 105 11.77 3.09 -12.81
C LYS A 105 11.17 3.60 -11.49
N SER A 106 11.43 2.92 -10.38
CA SER A 106 11.12 3.42 -9.05
C SER A 106 11.88 4.74 -8.87
N GLU A 107 11.21 5.86 -9.06
CA GLU A 107 11.72 7.13 -8.58
C GLU A 107 11.54 7.12 -7.07
N ASN A 108 12.56 6.65 -6.35
CA ASN A 108 12.76 7.06 -4.97
C ASN A 108 13.10 8.56 -4.97
N ASN A 109 12.11 9.40 -5.27
CA ASN A 109 12.22 10.83 -5.17
C ASN A 109 11.49 11.24 -3.89
N PHE A 110 12.22 11.24 -2.79
CA PHE A 110 11.96 12.19 -1.71
C PHE A 110 11.95 13.59 -2.33
N MET A 111 10.78 14.10 -2.68
CA MET A 111 10.63 15.47 -3.12
C MET A 111 10.83 16.39 -1.93
N ILE A 112 12.08 16.73 -1.65
CA ILE A 112 12.42 17.92 -0.86
C ILE A 112 11.81 19.10 -1.63
N LYS A 113 10.80 19.76 -1.04
CA LYS A 113 10.25 21.02 -1.55
C LYS A 113 11.36 22.07 -1.60
N GLY A 114 12.03 22.16 -2.74
CA GLY A 114 12.96 23.23 -3.08
C GLY A 114 12.18 24.53 -3.35
N LYS A 115 12.60 25.58 -2.64
CA LYS A 115 12.11 26.97 -2.66
C LYS A 115 11.60 27.48 -4.02
N LYS A 116 10.45 28.16 -3.97
CA LYS A 116 9.99 29.11 -4.99
C LYS A 116 11.09 30.13 -5.28
N LYS A 117 11.38 30.37 -6.55
CA LYS A 117 11.98 31.61 -7.04
C LYS A 117 10.99 32.27 -7.98
N ASP A 118 10.51 33.44 -7.57
CA ASP A 118 9.83 34.38 -8.44
C ASP A 118 10.82 34.92 -9.48
N THR A 119 10.36 35.11 -10.72
CA THR A 119 10.64 36.31 -11.54
C THR A 119 9.73 36.33 -12.77
N ASP A 120 9.25 37.53 -13.07
CA ASP A 120 8.32 37.90 -14.13
C ASP A 120 8.99 38.22 -15.48
N GLU A 121 8.12 38.32 -16.51
CA GLU A 121 8.21 39.14 -17.73
C GLU A 121 9.33 38.89 -18.76
N LYS A 122 9.01 38.11 -19.80
CA LYS A 122 8.93 38.56 -21.22
C LYS A 122 8.71 37.37 -22.15
N GLY A 123 7.80 37.54 -23.10
CA GLY A 123 7.21 36.47 -23.87
C GLY A 123 8.07 35.84 -24.98
N THR A 124 7.50 34.72 -25.46
CA THR A 124 7.77 33.95 -26.67
C THR A 124 8.91 32.93 -26.58
N ILE A 125 8.58 31.64 -26.78
CA ILE A 125 9.19 30.75 -27.78
C ILE A 125 8.27 29.54 -28.06
N TRP A 126 8.04 29.38 -29.36
CA TRP A 126 7.66 28.28 -30.23
C TRP A 126 7.27 26.89 -29.71
N ARG A 127 6.15 26.43 -30.30
CA ARG A 127 5.64 25.06 -30.42
C ARG A 127 6.73 24.10 -30.94
N SER A 128 7.08 23.07 -30.18
CA SER A 128 7.70 21.86 -30.71
C SER A 128 7.09 20.62 -30.06
N GLY A 129 6.39 19.85 -30.89
CA GLY A 129 6.09 18.44 -30.69
C GLY A 129 5.32 18.10 -29.42
N GLU A 130 4.00 18.24 -29.45
CA GLU A 130 3.16 17.31 -28.68
C GLU A 130 3.39 15.91 -29.28
N GLU A 131 4.38 15.19 -28.77
CA GLU A 131 4.23 13.74 -28.69
C GLU A 131 3.02 13.53 -27.79
N VAL A 132 1.88 13.27 -28.44
CA VAL A 132 0.72 12.68 -27.78
C VAL A 132 1.21 11.34 -27.29
N GLU A 133 1.77 11.32 -26.08
CA GLU A 133 1.95 10.11 -25.31
C GLU A 133 0.54 9.51 -25.24
N GLU A 134 0.29 8.46 -26.02
CA GLU A 134 -0.88 7.62 -25.84
C GLU A 134 -0.92 7.28 -24.36
N LYS A 135 -1.80 7.96 -23.61
CA LYS A 135 -2.10 7.64 -22.23
C LYS A 135 -2.64 6.24 -22.25
N LYS A 136 -1.76 5.25 -22.17
CA LYS A 136 -2.15 3.87 -22.03
C LYS A 136 -2.97 3.83 -20.75
N ASP A 137 -4.19 3.38 -20.94
CA ASP A 137 -5.37 3.48 -20.09
C ASP A 137 -5.22 2.61 -18.83
N TYR A 138 -4.14 2.80 -18.07
CA TYR A 138 -3.77 2.06 -16.87
C TYR A 138 -4.28 2.75 -15.62
N MET A 139 -4.68 1.97 -14.61
CA MET A 139 -4.98 2.55 -13.31
C MET A 139 -3.71 3.02 -12.61
N GLU A 140 -3.66 4.31 -12.31
CA GLU A 140 -2.57 4.92 -11.55
C GLU A 140 -2.60 4.50 -10.07
N ALA A 141 -1.45 4.67 -9.40
CA ALA A 141 -1.33 4.52 -7.96
C ALA A 141 -2.33 5.43 -7.24
N ILE A 142 -2.89 4.97 -6.12
CA ILE A 142 -3.81 5.78 -5.33
C ILE A 142 -3.00 6.77 -4.51
N LYS A 143 -3.27 8.06 -4.72
CA LYS A 143 -2.79 9.11 -3.83
C LYS A 143 -3.59 9.12 -2.53
N ILE A 144 -2.94 8.81 -1.42
CA ILE A 144 -3.45 8.90 -0.06
C ILE A 144 -2.84 10.15 0.57
N LYS A 145 -3.69 11.07 1.03
CA LYS A 145 -3.23 12.29 1.69
C LYS A 145 -3.06 12.02 3.18
N ILE A 146 -1.83 12.12 3.69
CA ILE A 146 -1.54 11.92 5.12
C ILE A 146 -1.73 13.26 5.84
N THR A 147 -1.08 14.32 5.34
CA THR A 147 -1.20 15.68 5.89
C THR A 147 -1.48 16.69 4.76
N THR A 148 -1.53 17.98 5.08
CA THR A 148 -1.61 19.03 4.05
C THR A 148 -0.41 19.06 3.12
N GLU A 149 0.72 18.53 3.58
CA GLU A 149 2.01 18.62 2.90
C GLU A 149 2.57 17.28 2.41
N GLU A 150 2.07 16.18 2.98
CA GLU A 150 2.56 14.83 2.72
C GLU A 150 1.48 13.97 2.08
N ASP A 151 1.87 13.37 0.97
CA ASP A 151 1.07 12.45 0.20
C ASP A 151 1.83 11.13 0.05
N PHE A 152 1.10 10.03 0.15
CA PHE A 152 1.60 8.67 -0.07
C PHE A 152 0.94 8.08 -1.31
N PHE A 153 1.71 7.39 -2.15
CA PHE A 153 1.17 6.77 -3.36
C PHE A 153 1.14 5.26 -3.17
N SER A 154 -0.05 4.67 -3.27
CA SER A 154 -0.23 3.24 -3.08
C SER A 154 -0.42 2.50 -4.40
N SER A 155 0.55 1.64 -4.75
CA SER A 155 0.47 0.72 -5.88
C SER A 155 0.24 -0.71 -5.41
N PHE A 156 -0.79 -1.38 -5.92
CA PHE A 156 -1.16 -2.71 -5.44
C PHE A 156 -2.00 -3.48 -6.46
N LEU A 157 -2.04 -4.80 -6.30
CA LEU A 157 -2.98 -5.65 -7.02
C LEU A 157 -4.33 -5.67 -6.28
N LYS A 158 -5.36 -5.08 -6.88
CA LYS A 158 -6.73 -5.09 -6.35
C LYS A 158 -7.34 -6.48 -6.49
N LEU A 159 -7.29 -7.23 -5.40
CA LEU A 159 -7.86 -8.57 -5.28
C LEU A 159 -9.30 -8.49 -4.74
N PRO A 160 -10.28 -9.17 -5.36
CA PRO A 160 -11.64 -9.21 -4.84
C PRO A 160 -11.66 -9.81 -3.43
N GLY A 161 -12.35 -9.15 -2.49
CA GLY A 161 -12.49 -9.62 -1.11
C GLY A 161 -11.29 -9.34 -0.20
N CYS A 162 -10.19 -8.78 -0.71
CA CYS A 162 -9.00 -8.47 0.09
C CYS A 162 -8.73 -6.95 0.08
N VAL A 163 -8.57 -6.36 1.26
CA VAL A 163 -8.18 -4.95 1.43
C VAL A 163 -6.69 -4.90 1.81
N PRO A 164 -5.81 -4.37 0.94
CA PRO A 164 -4.45 -4.07 1.35
C PRO A 164 -4.45 -2.87 2.31
N ILE A 165 -3.69 -2.97 3.40
CA ILE A 165 -3.46 -1.88 4.34
C ILE A 165 -1.96 -1.73 4.52
N ASP A 166 -1.43 -0.61 4.07
CA ASP A 166 -0.02 -0.26 4.25
C ASP A 166 0.17 0.41 5.61
N CYS A 167 1.10 -0.13 6.41
CA CYS A 167 1.36 0.36 7.77
C CYS A 167 2.15 1.68 7.81
N GLY A 168 2.75 2.09 6.69
CA GLY A 168 3.39 3.41 6.55
C GLY A 168 4.46 3.73 7.60
N LEU A 169 5.26 2.75 8.03
CA LEU A 169 6.33 3.00 9.01
C LEU A 169 7.53 3.74 8.37
N ASP A 170 8.17 4.61 9.15
CA ASP A 170 9.35 5.32 8.67
C ASP A 170 10.59 4.43 8.61
N THR A 171 10.67 3.41 9.47
CA THR A 171 11.85 2.55 9.59
C THR A 171 11.50 1.13 10.03
N LYS A 172 12.40 0.21 9.67
CA LYS A 172 12.31 -1.21 9.97
C LYS A 172 13.69 -1.71 10.35
N ALA A 173 13.77 -2.76 11.17
CA ALA A 173 15.03 -3.47 11.38
C ALA A 173 15.57 -3.88 10.01
N ASN A 174 16.85 -3.61 9.74
CA ASN A 174 17.41 -3.79 8.41
C ASN A 174 18.62 -4.71 8.45
N MET A 175 18.56 -5.82 7.72
CA MET A 175 19.74 -6.59 7.37
C MET A 175 20.39 -5.91 6.16
N PRO A 176 21.66 -5.45 6.25
CA PRO A 176 22.32 -4.81 5.12
C PRO A 176 22.26 -5.68 3.87
N TYR A 177 21.93 -5.09 2.71
CA TYR A 177 21.80 -5.84 1.47
C TYR A 177 23.08 -6.60 1.13
N ASP A 178 24.25 -5.97 1.30
CA ASP A 178 25.54 -6.59 1.02
C ASP A 178 25.75 -7.87 1.85
N GLU A 179 25.31 -7.85 3.11
CA GLU A 179 25.39 -9.01 4.00
C GLU A 179 24.49 -10.14 3.50
N MET A 180 23.25 -9.81 3.16
CA MET A 180 22.28 -10.78 2.65
C MET A 180 22.75 -11.40 1.32
N TRP A 181 23.24 -10.58 0.39
CA TRP A 181 23.80 -11.04 -0.89
C TRP A 181 25.04 -11.92 -0.70
N ARG A 182 25.89 -11.57 0.27
CA ARG A 182 27.03 -12.39 0.66
C ARG A 182 26.59 -13.77 1.15
N ILE A 183 25.61 -13.83 2.06
CA ILE A 183 25.06 -15.10 2.57
C ILE A 183 24.49 -15.96 1.43
N TYR A 184 23.69 -15.38 0.53
CA TYR A 184 23.16 -16.10 -0.64
C TYR A 184 24.28 -16.62 -1.54
N SER A 185 25.29 -15.81 -1.81
CA SER A 185 26.41 -16.17 -2.68
C SER A 185 27.28 -17.28 -2.08
N GLU A 186 27.58 -17.21 -0.78
CA GLU A 186 28.32 -18.25 -0.05
C GLU A 186 27.54 -19.56 -0.03
N THR A 187 26.25 -19.52 0.31
CA THR A 187 25.40 -20.71 0.39
C THR A 187 25.25 -21.40 -0.98
N LYS A 188 25.24 -20.61 -2.07
CA LYS A 188 25.19 -21.14 -3.43
C LYS A 188 26.50 -21.82 -3.85
N LYS A 189 27.64 -21.33 -3.35
CA LYS A 189 28.97 -21.88 -3.67
C LYS A 189 29.28 -23.14 -2.85
N ASP A 190 28.98 -23.12 -1.55
CA ASP A 190 29.27 -24.21 -0.62
C ASP A 190 28.06 -24.49 0.31
N PRO A 191 27.20 -25.46 -0.05
CA PRO A 191 26.10 -25.89 0.80
C PRO A 191 26.64 -26.70 1.99
N SER A 192 26.80 -26.06 3.14
CA SER A 192 27.31 -26.66 4.37
C SER A 192 26.37 -26.38 5.56
N PRO A 193 26.49 -27.12 6.67
CA PRO A 193 25.68 -26.86 7.86
C PRO A 193 25.84 -25.42 8.41
N LEU A 194 27.00 -24.81 8.18
CA LEU A 194 27.28 -23.42 8.56
C LEU A 194 26.56 -22.42 7.66
N THR A 195 26.62 -22.58 6.33
CA THR A 195 25.90 -21.69 5.40
C THR A 195 24.38 -21.86 5.53
N ALA A 196 23.90 -23.07 5.83
CA ALA A 196 22.51 -23.31 6.21
C ALA A 196 22.09 -22.55 7.48
N ARG A 197 22.99 -22.36 8.47
CA ARG A 197 22.71 -21.56 9.67
C ARG A 197 22.55 -20.07 9.32
N LYS A 198 23.43 -19.52 8.49
CA LYS A 198 23.29 -18.13 8.00
C LYS A 198 22.01 -17.93 7.20
N MET A 199 21.62 -18.91 6.37
CA MET A 199 20.35 -18.84 5.64
C MET A 199 19.13 -18.86 6.56
N ARG A 200 19.20 -19.57 7.70
CA ARG A 200 18.16 -19.51 8.73
C ARG A 200 18.06 -18.12 9.38
N GLU A 201 19.17 -17.41 9.54
CA GLU A 201 19.17 -16.04 10.06
C GLU A 201 18.49 -15.07 9.08
N VAL A 202 18.75 -15.21 7.78
CA VAL A 202 18.04 -14.48 6.72
C VAL A 202 16.54 -14.78 6.75
N ALA A 203 16.15 -16.05 6.85
CA ALA A 203 14.73 -16.42 6.96
C ALA A 203 14.08 -15.85 8.23
N ASN A 204 14.77 -15.91 9.38
CA ASN A 204 14.27 -15.36 10.64
C ASN A 204 14.06 -13.85 10.57
N TYR A 205 14.95 -13.13 9.88
CA TYR A 205 14.78 -11.71 9.59
C TYR A 205 13.47 -11.43 8.84
N TYR A 206 13.24 -12.10 7.70
CA TYR A 206 12.00 -11.94 6.93
C TYR A 206 10.73 -12.33 7.71
N ILE A 207 10.82 -13.31 8.61
CA ILE A 207 9.69 -13.71 9.47
C ILE A 207 9.38 -12.62 10.50
N ILE A 208 10.40 -12.10 11.19
CA ILE A 208 10.22 -11.01 12.17
C ILE A 208 9.61 -9.80 11.46
N ASP A 209 10.12 -9.49 10.27
CA ASP A 209 9.65 -8.40 9.44
C ASP A 209 8.15 -8.47 9.10
N ALA A 210 7.67 -9.66 8.70
CA ALA A 210 6.25 -9.87 8.44
C ALA A 210 5.42 -9.82 9.75
N LEU A 211 5.96 -10.36 10.85
CA LEU A 211 5.29 -10.37 12.15
C LEU A 211 5.15 -8.96 12.75
N ARG A 212 6.16 -8.10 12.62
CA ARG A 212 6.11 -6.73 13.16
C ARG A 212 5.00 -5.90 12.53
N CYS A 213 4.70 -6.12 11.25
CA CYS A 213 3.57 -5.45 10.59
C CYS A 213 2.24 -5.78 11.29
N GLN A 214 2.04 -7.04 11.65
CA GLN A 214 0.84 -7.50 12.36
C GLN A 214 0.78 -6.95 13.79
N GLU A 215 1.89 -7.05 14.54
CA GLU A 215 1.96 -6.53 15.92
C GLU A 215 1.70 -5.03 16.00
N LEU A 216 2.24 -4.27 15.04
CA LEU A 216 2.01 -2.84 14.98
C LEU A 216 0.55 -2.51 14.73
N LEU A 217 -0.08 -3.18 13.77
CA LEU A 217 -1.47 -2.93 13.43
C LEU A 217 -2.40 -3.19 14.62
N VAL A 218 -2.12 -4.21 15.42
CA VAL A 218 -2.83 -4.48 16.68
C VAL A 218 -2.59 -3.36 17.69
N LYS A 219 -1.34 -2.89 17.85
CA LYS A 219 -1.01 -1.81 18.79
C LYS A 219 -1.64 -0.47 18.42
N LEU A 220 -1.70 -0.14 17.13
CA LEU A 220 -2.28 1.11 16.64
C LEU A 220 -3.81 1.05 16.54
N SER A 221 -4.43 -0.13 16.68
CA SER A 221 -5.88 -0.32 16.46
C SER A 221 -6.38 0.20 15.11
N GLN A 222 -5.50 0.27 14.11
CA GLN A 222 -5.74 0.97 12.84
C GLN A 222 -6.96 0.40 12.07
N ILE A 223 -7.15 -0.92 12.10
CA ILE A 223 -8.32 -1.56 11.50
C ILE A 223 -9.61 -1.13 12.21
N ASN A 224 -9.59 -1.06 13.55
CA ASN A 224 -10.78 -0.68 14.31
C ASN A 224 -11.17 0.78 14.01
N ASP A 225 -10.18 1.68 13.94
CA ASP A 225 -10.41 3.07 13.59
C ASP A 225 -11.01 3.22 12.18
N TYR A 226 -10.46 2.50 11.19
CA TYR A 226 -11.01 2.51 9.84
C TYR A 226 -12.39 1.89 9.77
N ARG A 227 -12.67 0.82 10.52
CA ARG A 227 -14.00 0.21 10.60
C ARG A 227 -15.02 1.18 11.21
N GLU A 228 -14.65 1.91 12.25
CA GLU A 228 -15.53 2.88 12.89
C GLU A 228 -15.87 4.02 11.92
N VAL A 229 -14.85 4.58 11.25
CA VAL A 229 -15.05 5.60 10.20
C VAL A 229 -15.90 5.06 9.05
N ALA A 230 -15.67 3.82 8.61
CA ALA A 230 -16.47 3.18 7.56
C ALA A 230 -17.94 3.05 7.97
N SER A 231 -18.19 2.63 9.21
CA SER A 231 -19.53 2.48 9.78
C SER A 231 -20.26 3.82 9.86
N ILE A 232 -19.60 4.85 10.42
CA ILE A 232 -20.19 6.18 10.58
C ILE A 232 -20.48 6.80 9.21
N ALA A 233 -19.49 6.82 8.31
CA ALA A 233 -19.61 7.49 7.02
C ALA A 233 -20.32 6.66 5.95
N HIS A 234 -20.80 5.46 6.28
CA HIS A 234 -21.44 4.52 5.36
C HIS A 234 -20.59 4.15 4.12
N VAL A 235 -19.26 4.15 4.27
CA VAL A 235 -18.31 3.81 3.18
C VAL A 235 -17.73 2.41 3.36
N SER A 236 -17.11 1.87 2.31
CA SER A 236 -16.39 0.60 2.43
C SER A 236 -15.12 0.75 3.30
N LEU A 237 -14.65 -0.35 3.90
CA LEU A 237 -13.36 -0.37 4.62
C LEU A 237 -12.19 0.04 3.71
N PHE A 238 -12.29 -0.30 2.42
CA PHE A 238 -11.31 0.14 1.43
C PHE A 238 -11.32 1.66 1.28
N ASP A 239 -12.51 2.27 1.13
CA ASP A 239 -12.61 3.72 0.97
C ASP A 239 -12.31 4.46 2.27
N SER A 240 -12.51 3.88 3.45
CA SER A 240 -12.11 4.51 4.71
C SER A 240 -10.59 4.70 4.80
N HIS A 241 -9.82 3.75 4.25
CA HIS A 241 -8.35 3.82 4.18
C HIS A 241 -7.85 4.65 2.99
N TYR A 242 -8.36 4.38 1.77
CA TYR A 242 -7.79 4.93 0.53
C TYR A 242 -8.41 6.25 0.06
N ARG A 243 -9.53 6.70 0.62
CA ARG A 243 -10.21 7.93 0.19
C ARG A 243 -10.15 9.01 1.26
N ALA A 244 -9.96 10.24 0.79
CA ALA A 244 -9.92 11.42 1.64
C ALA A 244 -11.26 11.69 2.34
N ASN A 245 -11.20 12.44 3.44
CA ASN A 245 -12.36 12.68 4.31
C ASN A 245 -13.54 13.37 3.62
N GLY A 246 -13.30 14.16 2.57
CA GLY A 246 -14.40 14.77 1.81
C GLY A 246 -15.38 13.77 1.20
N MET A 247 -14.90 12.59 0.76
CA MET A 247 -15.79 11.52 0.29
C MET A 247 -16.63 10.95 1.42
N LYS A 248 -16.02 10.76 2.60
CA LYS A 248 -16.68 10.23 3.80
C LYS A 248 -17.80 11.15 4.27
N VAL A 249 -17.51 12.46 4.35
CA VAL A 249 -18.49 13.49 4.72
C VAL A 249 -19.63 13.55 3.70
N ARG A 250 -19.32 13.51 2.40
CA ARG A 250 -20.36 13.50 1.36
C ARG A 250 -21.29 12.30 1.51
N ASN A 251 -20.73 11.10 1.65
CA ASN A 251 -21.53 9.88 1.75
C ASN A 251 -22.36 9.83 3.04
N LEU A 252 -21.83 10.38 4.14
CA LEU A 252 -22.58 10.61 5.38
C LEU A 252 -23.79 11.52 5.14
N LEU A 253 -23.57 12.68 4.51
CA LEU A 253 -24.64 13.64 4.19
C LEU A 253 -25.69 13.02 3.25
N ASP A 254 -25.26 12.29 2.22
CA ASP A 254 -26.14 11.60 1.28
C ASP A 254 -27.03 10.58 2.01
N ALA A 255 -26.48 9.81 2.94
CA ALA A 255 -27.24 8.86 3.74
C ALA A 255 -28.30 9.54 4.63
N TYR A 256 -27.98 10.71 5.20
CA TYR A 256 -28.96 11.50 5.97
C TYR A 256 -30.01 12.17 5.08
N ALA A 257 -29.61 12.69 3.92
CA ALA A 257 -30.51 13.30 2.95
C ALA A 257 -31.53 12.27 2.44
N PHE A 258 -31.07 11.06 2.11
CA PHE A 258 -31.92 9.95 1.69
C PHE A 258 -32.99 9.61 2.74
N LYS A 259 -32.63 9.58 4.03
CA LYS A 259 -33.58 9.35 5.14
C LYS A 259 -34.63 10.45 5.29
N ARG A 260 -34.44 11.60 4.64
CA ARG A 260 -35.33 12.77 4.69
C ARG A 260 -35.99 13.05 3.34
N ASP A 261 -35.93 12.10 2.40
CA ASP A 261 -36.45 12.25 1.03
C ASP A 261 -35.84 13.46 0.29
N ILE A 262 -34.59 13.82 0.61
CA ILE A 262 -33.82 14.88 -0.04
C ILE A 262 -32.88 14.25 -1.07
N VAL A 263 -32.90 14.79 -2.29
CA VAL A 263 -31.97 14.39 -3.36
C VAL A 263 -30.76 15.31 -3.37
N PHE A 264 -29.56 14.74 -3.35
CA PHE A 264 -28.30 15.48 -3.44
C PHE A 264 -27.69 15.36 -4.85
N SER A 265 -27.04 16.43 -5.32
CA SER A 265 -26.32 16.41 -6.59
C SER A 265 -24.89 15.92 -6.39
N SER A 266 -24.52 14.81 -7.02
CA SER A 266 -23.15 14.33 -7.06
C SER A 266 -22.31 14.96 -8.19
N ARG A 267 -22.84 15.99 -8.88
CA ARG A 267 -22.15 16.65 -9.99
C ARG A 267 -20.96 17.45 -9.46
N VAL A 268 -19.83 17.35 -10.15
CA VAL A 268 -18.67 18.20 -9.87
C VAL A 268 -19.01 19.61 -10.30
N CYS A 269 -18.80 20.59 -9.42
CA CYS A 269 -18.93 22.00 -9.79
C CYS A 269 -17.84 22.37 -10.82
N GLU A 270 -18.26 22.79 -12.01
CA GLU A 270 -17.35 23.26 -13.07
C GLU A 270 -16.79 24.66 -12.75
N ASN A 271 -17.58 25.47 -12.05
CA ASN A 271 -17.20 26.81 -11.60
C ASN A 271 -16.63 26.74 -10.19
N ILE A 272 -15.31 26.58 -10.09
CA ILE A 272 -14.60 26.65 -8.81
C ILE A 272 -14.30 28.13 -8.54
N GLU A 273 -14.95 28.72 -7.54
CA GLU A 273 -14.59 30.07 -7.07
C GLU A 273 -13.11 30.09 -6.67
N LYS A 274 -12.36 31.01 -7.28
CA LYS A 274 -10.95 31.21 -6.97
C LYS A 274 -10.84 32.24 -5.85
N GLY A 275 -10.50 31.80 -4.65
CA GLY A 275 -10.30 32.68 -3.50
C GLY A 275 -10.25 31.90 -2.20
N LYS A 276 -9.80 32.55 -1.13
CA LYS A 276 -9.96 32.06 0.24
C LYS A 276 -10.97 32.96 0.92
N TYR A 277 -11.90 32.38 1.68
CA TYR A 277 -12.75 33.15 2.58
C TYR A 277 -11.96 33.51 3.85
N PRO A 278 -12.35 34.58 4.57
CA PRO A 278 -11.81 34.86 5.90
C PRO A 278 -11.99 33.64 6.81
N ASP A 279 -10.93 33.26 7.52
CA ASP A 279 -10.87 32.08 8.37
C ASP A 279 -10.79 32.51 9.85
N ALA A 280 -9.96 31.87 10.67
CA ALA A 280 -9.77 32.21 12.07
C ALA A 280 -9.18 33.62 12.29
N TYR A 281 -9.62 34.26 13.38
CA TYR A 281 -8.96 35.44 13.92
C TYR A 281 -7.88 35.02 14.93
N VAL A 282 -6.66 35.55 14.77
CA VAL A 282 -5.53 35.28 15.67
C VAL A 282 -5.16 36.57 16.39
N PHE A 283 -5.24 36.55 17.73
CA PHE A 283 -4.79 37.68 18.54
C PHE A 283 -3.28 37.92 18.36
N PRO A 284 -2.83 39.18 18.25
CA PRO A 284 -1.41 39.49 18.25
C PRO A 284 -0.74 38.99 19.54
N PRO A 285 0.31 38.15 19.46
CA PRO A 285 0.94 37.60 20.67
C PRO A 285 1.84 38.63 21.36
N GLU A 286 1.74 38.71 22.69
CA GLU A 286 2.75 39.39 23.52
C GLU A 286 3.99 38.50 23.66
N LYS A 287 5.11 38.92 23.07
CA LYS A 287 6.34 38.12 23.02
C LYS A 287 7.21 38.40 24.25
N GLY A 288 7.68 37.34 24.91
CA GLY A 288 8.62 37.45 26.03
C GLY A 288 8.60 36.21 26.93
N ILE A 289 9.50 36.16 27.91
CA ILE A 289 9.46 35.15 28.97
C ILE A 289 8.60 35.69 30.11
N GLU A 290 7.48 35.04 30.40
CA GLU A 290 6.62 35.37 31.54
C GLU A 290 7.19 34.72 32.81
N MET A 291 7.73 35.53 33.72
CA MET A 291 8.36 35.09 34.97
C MET A 291 7.55 35.49 36.21
N ARG A 292 6.46 36.26 36.05
CA ARG A 292 5.74 36.88 37.18
C ARG A 292 4.57 36.05 37.68
N ARG A 293 3.92 35.29 36.80
CA ARG A 293 2.71 34.54 37.12
C ARG A 293 2.55 33.32 36.21
N PRO A 294 1.87 32.25 36.69
CA PRO A 294 1.49 31.13 35.84
C PRO A 294 0.56 31.57 34.70
N VAL A 295 0.73 31.00 33.51
CA VAL A 295 -0.14 31.20 32.35
C VAL A 295 -1.10 30.02 32.23
N THR A 296 -2.39 30.29 32.08
CA THR A 296 -3.43 29.27 31.87
C THR A 296 -3.94 29.33 30.44
N GLY A 297 -4.00 28.19 29.76
CA GLY A 297 -4.63 28.06 28.45
C GLY A 297 -6.12 27.78 28.61
N LEU A 298 -6.95 28.61 27.99
CA LEU A 298 -8.39 28.35 27.81
C LEU A 298 -8.63 28.06 26.34
N ASP A 299 -9.45 27.05 26.07
CA ASP A 299 -9.79 26.63 24.71
C ASP A 299 -11.27 26.21 24.63
N PHE A 300 -11.84 26.28 23.44
CA PHE A 300 -13.19 25.79 23.15
C PHE A 300 -13.14 24.33 22.70
N ALA A 301 -13.92 23.45 23.33
CA ALA A 301 -14.07 22.08 22.87
C ALA A 301 -14.88 22.06 21.57
N SER A 302 -14.23 21.75 20.44
CA SER A 302 -14.87 21.70 19.12
C SER A 302 -15.54 23.02 18.70
N LEU A 303 -14.77 24.08 18.47
CA LEU A 303 -15.29 25.41 18.13
C LEU A 303 -16.22 25.46 16.89
N TYR A 304 -15.90 24.72 15.84
CA TYR A 304 -16.64 24.70 14.57
C TYR A 304 -17.62 23.53 14.40
N PRO A 305 -17.30 22.30 14.85
CA PRO A 305 -18.19 21.14 14.71
C PRO A 305 -19.60 21.31 15.28
#